data_AF-A0A5E4R3U5-F1
#
_entry.id   AF-A0A5E4R3U5-F1
#
_cell.length_a   1.000
_cell.length_b   1.000
_cell.length_c   1.000
_cell.angle_alpha   90.00
_cell.angle_beta   90.00
_cell.angle_gamma   90.00
#
_symmetry.space_group_name_H-M   'P 1'
#
loop_
_entity.id
_entity.type
_entity.pdbx_description
1 polymer ?
#
loop_
_entity_poly.entity_id
_entity_poly.type
_entity_poly.pdbx_seq_one_letter_code
_entity_poly.pdbx_strand_id
1 'polypeptide(L)'
;MTNHLISSDNLGYAALRLEEELNPGRLAGKPSVVAGFFASNLGDISPNIRGARCELDGRECDNHFKLCEGRQRCFSQGPGVDMFDSTKIIGTRVYEGASKLLHVPGEELVGEIGVVHQFVEMGEETVAKYDPVTREFNSDPVSGCVPAMGYRYHDK
;
A
#
# COMPACT_ATOMS: atom_id res chain seq x y z
N MET A 1 0.15 -2.17 16.95
CA MET A 1 0.20 -3.53 16.36
C MET A 1 0.47 -4.53 17.47
N THR A 2 -0.25 -5.64 17.49
CA THR A 2 -0.15 -6.69 18.52
C THR A 2 0.39 -8.01 17.97
N ASN A 3 0.70 -8.07 16.67
CA ASN A 3 1.30 -9.24 16.05
C ASN A 3 2.77 -9.41 16.47
N HIS A 4 3.17 -10.64 16.76
CA HIS A 4 4.55 -11.03 17.10
C HIS A 4 5.11 -12.09 16.14
N LEU A 5 4.37 -12.44 15.09
CA LEU A 5 4.75 -13.46 14.10
C LEU A 5 5.28 -12.80 12.82
N ILE A 6 6.35 -13.35 12.26
CA ILE A 6 6.84 -12.95 10.94
C ILE A 6 5.80 -13.36 9.90
N SER A 7 5.41 -12.40 9.06
CA SER A 7 4.41 -12.59 8.00
C SER A 7 4.70 -11.66 6.83
N SER A 8 4.34 -12.08 5.63
CA SER A 8 4.34 -11.26 4.40
C SER A 8 3.01 -10.52 4.18
N ASP A 9 2.13 -10.54 5.19
CA ASP A 9 0.84 -9.85 5.24
C ASP A 9 -0.07 -10.18 4.02
N ASN A 10 -0.96 -9.26 3.65
CA ASN A 10 -2.04 -9.49 2.69
C ASN A 10 -1.53 -9.72 1.25
N LEU A 11 -0.53 -8.97 0.79
CA LEU A 11 0.07 -9.14 -0.54
C LEU A 11 0.87 -10.44 -0.62
N GLY A 12 1.56 -10.81 0.46
CA GLY A 12 2.22 -12.10 0.56
C GLY A 12 1.24 -13.28 0.61
N TYR A 13 0.12 -13.12 1.32
CA TYR A 13 -0.97 -14.10 1.28
C TYR A 13 -1.54 -14.24 -0.14
N ALA A 14 -1.74 -13.14 -0.85
CA ALA A 14 -2.19 -13.15 -2.25
C ALA A 14 -1.19 -13.91 -3.16
N ALA A 15 0.11 -13.67 -3.00
CA ALA A 15 1.17 -14.39 -3.71
C ALA A 15 1.09 -15.90 -3.45
N LEU A 16 1.03 -16.32 -2.19
CA LEU A 16 0.94 -17.73 -1.82
C LEU A 16 -0.30 -18.41 -2.40
N ARG A 17 -1.45 -17.73 -2.41
CA ARG A 17 -2.69 -18.26 -2.99
C ARG A 17 -2.61 -18.41 -4.50
N LEU A 18 -1.98 -17.45 -5.18
CA LEU A 18 -1.78 -17.52 -6.62
C LEU A 18 -0.77 -18.61 -6.99
N GLU A 19 0.32 -18.75 -6.23
CA GLU A 19 1.25 -19.85 -6.40
C GLU A 19 0.58 -21.21 -6.17
N GLU A 20 -0.26 -21.35 -5.15
CA GLU A 20 -1.00 -22.59 -4.90
C GLU A 20 -1.93 -22.96 -6.07
N GLU A 21 -2.60 -21.97 -6.66
CA GLU A 21 -3.45 -22.17 -7.85
C GLU A 21 -2.63 -22.61 -9.08
N LEU A 22 -1.52 -21.92 -9.35
CA LEU A 22 -0.68 -22.16 -10.53
C LEU A 22 0.22 -23.41 -10.38
N ASN A 23 0.35 -23.96 -9.17
CA ASN A 23 1.22 -25.08 -8.86
C ASN A 23 0.46 -26.20 -8.09
N PRO A 24 -0.53 -26.87 -8.71
CA PRO A 24 -1.35 -27.86 -8.03
C PRO A 24 -0.52 -29.02 -7.46
N GLY A 25 -0.78 -29.37 -6.20
CA GLY A 25 -0.09 -30.47 -5.50
C GLY A 25 1.32 -30.13 -5.02
N ARG A 26 1.77 -28.88 -5.14
CA ARG A 26 3.07 -28.42 -4.63
C ARG A 26 2.92 -27.81 -3.23
N LEU A 27 3.96 -27.98 -2.43
CA LEU A 27 4.04 -27.33 -1.12
C LEU A 27 4.40 -25.85 -1.29
N ALA A 28 3.87 -25.01 -0.40
CA ALA A 28 4.22 -23.59 -0.32
C ALA A 28 5.74 -23.40 -0.23
N GLY A 29 6.26 -22.39 -0.95
CA GLY A 29 7.69 -22.09 -1.02
C GLY A 29 8.50 -23.00 -1.97
N LYS A 30 7.85 -23.91 -2.71
CA LYS A 30 8.48 -24.71 -3.79
C LYS A 30 7.75 -24.60 -5.14
N PRO A 31 7.44 -23.38 -5.63
CA PRO A 31 6.72 -23.20 -6.88
C PRO A 31 7.56 -23.60 -8.10
N SER A 32 6.89 -24.05 -9.16
CA SER A 32 7.42 -24.00 -10.54
C SER A 32 7.11 -22.67 -11.23
N VAL A 33 5.96 -22.08 -10.90
CA VAL A 33 5.52 -20.75 -11.33
C VAL A 33 5.48 -19.84 -10.12
N VAL A 34 6.30 -18.79 -10.13
CA VAL A 34 6.40 -17.82 -9.04
C VAL A 34 5.37 -16.70 -9.25
N ALA A 35 4.69 -16.29 -8.19
CA ALA A 35 3.79 -15.13 -8.23
C ALA A 35 4.30 -14.01 -7.33
N GLY A 36 4.38 -12.80 -7.87
CA GLY A 36 4.81 -11.60 -7.14
C GLY A 36 3.74 -10.52 -7.14
N PHE A 37 3.47 -9.95 -5.97
CA PHE A 37 2.63 -8.76 -5.81
C PHE A 37 3.51 -7.61 -5.34
N PHE A 38 3.58 -6.56 -6.15
CA PHE A 38 4.51 -5.45 -5.95
C PHE A 38 3.77 -4.20 -5.47
N ALA A 39 4.40 -3.46 -4.56
CA ALA A 39 3.88 -2.19 -4.11
C ALA A 39 3.91 -1.17 -5.26
N SER A 40 2.78 -0.49 -5.46
CA SER A 40 2.69 0.70 -6.31
C SER A 40 2.71 1.95 -5.42
N ASN A 41 1.80 2.87 -5.64
CA ASN A 41 1.55 4.09 -4.88
C ASN A 41 0.61 3.84 -3.69
N LEU A 42 1.17 3.35 -2.57
CA LEU A 42 0.42 2.92 -1.37
C LEU A 42 0.48 3.91 -0.19
N GLY A 43 0.89 5.16 -0.41
CA GLY A 43 1.17 6.12 0.68
C GLY A 43 -0.04 6.48 1.55
N ASP A 44 -1.23 6.46 0.98
CA ASP A 44 -2.51 6.86 1.57
C ASP A 44 -3.60 5.78 1.48
N ILE A 45 -3.21 4.54 1.15
CA ILE A 45 -4.13 3.40 1.00
C ILE A 45 -4.03 2.48 2.21
N SER A 46 -5.17 2.16 2.82
CA SER A 46 -5.24 1.26 3.98
C SER A 46 -5.99 -0.04 3.64
N PRO A 47 -5.48 -1.23 4.04
CA PRO A 47 -6.22 -2.48 3.93
C PRO A 47 -7.33 -2.61 4.99
N ASN A 48 -7.33 -1.72 6.00
CA ASN A 48 -8.36 -1.66 7.02
C ASN A 48 -9.56 -0.88 6.48
N ILE A 49 -10.51 -1.62 5.90
CA ILE A 49 -11.62 -1.04 5.13
C ILE A 49 -12.88 -0.74 5.96
N ARG A 50 -12.87 -0.91 7.29
CA ARG A 50 -14.04 -0.56 8.13
C ARG A 50 -14.13 0.93 8.51
N GLY A 51 -13.24 1.75 7.95
CA GLY A 51 -13.11 3.16 8.29
C GLY A 51 -12.43 3.36 9.65
N ALA A 52 -12.04 4.60 9.96
CA ALA A 52 -11.40 4.95 11.22
C ALA A 52 -12.46 5.24 12.30
N ARG A 53 -12.27 4.67 13.48
CA ARG A 53 -13.19 4.75 14.61
C ARG A 53 -12.45 4.92 15.93
N CYS A 54 -13.12 5.54 16.88
CA CYS A 54 -12.63 5.69 18.24
C CYS A 54 -12.66 4.36 18.98
N GLU A 55 -11.58 4.07 19.70
CA GLU A 55 -11.35 2.76 20.30
C GLU A 55 -12.39 2.31 21.31
N LEU A 56 -12.94 3.21 22.12
CA LEU A 56 -13.86 2.84 23.20
C LEU A 56 -15.32 3.04 22.82
N ASP A 57 -15.66 4.13 22.12
CA ASP A 57 -17.05 4.48 21.81
C ASP A 57 -17.49 4.15 20.36
N GLY A 58 -16.56 3.77 19.48
CA GLY A 58 -16.86 3.33 18.11
C GLY A 58 -17.33 4.41 17.14
N ARG A 59 -17.35 5.68 17.56
CA ARG A 59 -17.68 6.80 16.67
C ARG A 59 -16.66 6.94 15.57
N GLU A 60 -17.09 7.46 14.42
CA GLU A 60 -16.21 7.76 13.30
C GLU A 60 -15.24 8.88 13.65
N CYS A 61 -13.99 8.76 13.21
CA CYS A 61 -12.95 9.75 13.43
C CYS A 61 -12.05 9.87 12.19
N ASP A 62 -11.40 11.02 12.02
CA ASP A 62 -10.50 11.31 10.89
C ASP A 62 -9.19 12.00 11.32
N ASN A 63 -8.99 12.21 12.62
CA ASN A 63 -7.84 12.92 13.20
C ASN A 63 -7.59 14.34 12.63
N HIS A 64 -8.59 14.95 11.99
CA HIS A 64 -8.53 16.30 11.45
C HIS A 64 -9.72 17.15 11.88
N PHE A 65 -10.94 16.73 11.54
CA PHE A 65 -12.20 17.41 11.88
C PHE A 65 -13.02 16.65 12.93
N LYS A 66 -12.91 15.32 12.95
CA LYS A 66 -13.57 14.40 13.88
C LYS A 66 -12.52 13.77 14.80
N LEU A 67 -12.44 14.30 16.02
CA LEU A 67 -11.51 13.85 17.05
C LEU A 67 -12.21 12.95 18.08
N CYS A 68 -11.51 11.92 18.53
CA CYS A 68 -11.99 11.08 19.63
C CYS A 68 -11.86 11.81 20.98
N GLU A 69 -12.88 11.68 21.82
CA GLU A 69 -12.86 12.23 23.17
C GLU A 69 -11.95 11.42 24.10
N GLY A 70 -11.53 12.04 25.22
CA GLY A 70 -10.81 11.31 26.28
C GLY A 70 -9.44 10.76 25.87
N ARG A 71 -8.80 11.32 24.83
CA ARG A 71 -7.52 10.85 24.27
C ARG A 71 -7.56 9.38 23.83
N GLN A 72 -8.73 8.88 23.44
CA GLN A 72 -8.84 7.58 22.81
C GLN A 72 -8.10 7.57 21.47
N ARG A 73 -7.66 6.38 21.07
CA ARG A 73 -7.05 6.19 19.75
C ARG A 73 -8.13 6.19 18.67
N CYS A 74 -7.86 6.92 17.60
CA CYS A 74 -8.59 6.81 16.35
C CYS A 74 -7.87 5.81 15.45
N PHE A 75 -8.48 4.65 15.19
CA PHE A 75 -7.85 3.62 14.37
C PHE A 75 -8.85 2.93 13.46
N SER A 76 -8.36 2.30 12.40
CA SER A 76 -9.18 1.54 11.48
C SER A 76 -9.00 0.04 11.66
N GLN A 77 -10.09 -0.71 11.53
CA GLN A 77 -10.12 -2.17 11.62
C GLN A 77 -10.22 -2.83 10.24
N GLY A 78 -9.60 -3.99 10.13
CA GLY A 78 -9.77 -4.88 8.99
C GLY A 78 -11.18 -5.50 8.94
N PRO A 79 -11.55 -6.12 7.81
CA PRO A 79 -12.89 -6.67 7.60
C PRO A 79 -13.15 -8.00 8.33
N GLY A 80 -12.13 -8.63 8.91
CA GLY A 80 -12.24 -9.94 9.57
C GLY A 80 -12.67 -9.86 11.03
N VAL A 81 -12.72 -11.03 11.66
CA VAL A 81 -12.93 -11.15 13.12
C VAL A 81 -11.68 -10.80 13.91
N ASP A 82 -10.51 -11.05 13.33
CA ASP A 82 -9.20 -10.69 13.88
C ASP A 82 -8.26 -10.20 12.76
N MET A 83 -6.99 -9.98 13.10
CA MET A 83 -5.99 -9.52 12.14
C MET A 83 -5.66 -10.58 11.08
N PHE A 84 -5.64 -11.87 11.44
CA PHE A 84 -5.28 -12.96 10.53
C PHE A 84 -6.38 -13.17 9.49
N ASP A 85 -7.63 -13.17 9.94
CA ASP A 85 -8.80 -13.24 9.09
C ASP A 85 -8.90 -12.00 8.17
N SER A 86 -8.58 -10.81 8.70
CA SER A 86 -8.50 -9.59 7.90
C SER A 86 -7.43 -9.69 6.80
N THR A 87 -6.22 -10.15 7.14
CA THR A 87 -5.13 -10.39 6.18
C THR A 87 -5.58 -11.38 5.10
N LYS A 88 -6.23 -12.48 5.48
CA LYS A 88 -6.77 -13.48 4.56
C LYS A 88 -7.84 -12.90 3.64
N ILE A 89 -8.82 -12.16 4.16
CA ILE A 89 -9.90 -11.57 3.37
C ILE A 89 -9.33 -10.58 2.35
N ILE A 90 -8.45 -9.67 2.77
CA ILE A 90 -7.87 -8.67 1.87
C ILE A 90 -6.96 -9.34 0.85
N GLY A 91 -6.08 -10.25 1.27
CA GLY A 91 -5.21 -10.99 0.37
C GLY A 91 -5.98 -11.84 -0.65
N THR A 92 -7.08 -12.48 -0.24
CA THR A 92 -7.96 -13.24 -1.16
C THR A 92 -8.55 -12.33 -2.22
N ARG A 93 -9.03 -11.13 -1.86
CA ARG A 93 -9.59 -10.18 -2.84
C ARG A 93 -8.54 -9.72 -3.86
N VAL A 94 -7.32 -9.47 -3.42
CA VAL A 94 -6.20 -9.09 -4.30
C VAL A 94 -5.83 -10.25 -5.23
N TYR A 95 -5.72 -11.47 -4.68
CA TYR A 95 -5.50 -12.70 -5.43
C TYR A 95 -6.59 -12.94 -6.49
N GLU A 96 -7.87 -12.84 -6.13
CA GLU A 96 -8.98 -13.06 -7.05
C GLU A 96 -8.96 -12.05 -8.21
N GLY A 97 -8.61 -10.79 -7.93
CA GLY A 97 -8.43 -9.78 -8.97
C GLY A 97 -7.33 -10.17 -9.95
N ALA A 98 -6.17 -10.58 -9.44
CA ALA A 98 -5.04 -10.99 -10.28
C ALA A 98 -5.31 -12.29 -11.06
N SER A 99 -5.87 -13.32 -10.40
CA SER A 99 -6.21 -14.60 -11.04
C SER A 99 -7.23 -14.39 -12.17
N LYS A 100 -8.24 -13.54 -11.97
CA LYS A 100 -9.17 -13.16 -13.06
C LYS A 100 -8.45 -12.55 -14.26
N LEU A 101 -7.49 -11.65 -14.01
CA LEU A 101 -6.72 -11.00 -15.08
C LEU A 101 -5.78 -11.98 -15.81
N LEU A 102 -5.30 -13.03 -15.16
CA LEU A 102 -4.49 -14.06 -15.81
C LEU A 102 -5.29 -14.96 -16.76
N HIS A 103 -6.60 -15.08 -16.55
CA HIS A 103 -7.47 -15.93 -17.35
C HIS A 103 -8.16 -15.19 -18.52
N VAL A 104 -8.00 -13.87 -18.63
CA VAL A 104 -8.48 -13.12 -19.80
C VAL A 104 -7.41 -13.08 -20.90
N PRO A 105 -7.78 -12.96 -22.19
CA PRO A 105 -6.81 -12.77 -23.25
C PRO A 105 -5.94 -11.54 -22.98
N GLY A 106 -4.63 -11.74 -22.92
CA GLY A 106 -3.65 -10.67 -22.75
C GLY A 106 -3.20 -10.06 -24.08
N GLU A 107 -2.36 -9.02 -23.97
CA GLU A 107 -1.62 -8.44 -25.09
C GLU A 107 -0.15 -8.86 -24.99
N GLU A 108 0.40 -9.34 -26.10
CA GLU A 108 1.82 -9.69 -26.17
C GLU A 108 2.67 -8.41 -26.17
N LEU A 109 3.52 -8.26 -25.16
CA LEU A 109 4.47 -7.16 -25.10
C LEU A 109 5.70 -7.49 -25.94
N VAL A 110 5.83 -6.85 -27.10
CA VAL A 110 6.97 -6.97 -28.00
C VAL A 110 7.81 -5.70 -28.00
N GLY A 111 9.14 -5.84 -28.03
CA GLY A 111 10.05 -4.71 -28.08
C GLY A 111 11.40 -4.97 -27.44
N GLU A 112 12.27 -3.97 -27.48
CA GLU A 112 13.56 -4.01 -26.80
C GLU A 112 13.41 -3.66 -25.31
N ILE A 113 14.27 -4.25 -24.48
CA ILE A 113 14.32 -3.94 -23.05
C ILE A 113 15.25 -2.74 -22.85
N GLY A 114 14.68 -1.62 -22.40
CA GLY A 114 15.43 -0.45 -21.96
C GLY A 114 15.55 -0.39 -20.44
N VAL A 115 16.75 -0.05 -19.93
CA VAL A 115 16.98 0.18 -18.50
C VAL A 115 17.73 1.49 -18.32
N VAL A 116 17.20 2.37 -17.50
CA VAL A 116 17.82 3.65 -17.14
C VAL A 116 17.84 3.76 -15.63
N HIS A 117 18.98 4.19 -15.08
CA HIS A 117 19.17 4.37 -13.65
C HIS A 117 20.01 5.62 -13.42
N GLN A 118 19.64 6.41 -12.42
CA GLN A 118 20.38 7.60 -11.99
C GLN A 118 20.32 7.71 -10.47
N PHE A 119 21.48 8.00 -9.87
CA PHE A 119 21.52 8.47 -8.49
C PHE A 119 21.25 9.98 -8.49
N VAL A 120 20.39 10.42 -7.57
CA VAL A 120 19.89 11.80 -7.49
C VAL A 120 20.10 12.31 -6.07
N GLU A 121 20.66 13.50 -5.94
CA GLU A 121 20.81 14.17 -4.65
C GLU A 121 19.57 15.01 -4.38
N MET A 122 18.52 14.35 -3.87
CA MET A 122 17.17 14.94 -3.72
C MET A 122 17.12 16.29 -2.97
N GLY A 123 18.09 16.56 -2.10
CA GLY A 123 18.17 17.83 -1.36
C GLY A 123 18.72 19.00 -2.18
N GLU A 124 19.46 18.74 -3.25
CA GLU A 124 20.05 19.75 -4.14
C GLU A 124 19.26 19.94 -5.45
N GLU A 125 18.33 19.02 -5.74
CA GLU A 125 17.48 19.09 -6.93
C GLU A 125 16.67 20.40 -6.97
N THR A 126 16.63 21.03 -8.14
CA THR A 126 15.89 22.27 -8.38
C THR A 126 14.87 22.05 -9.48
N VAL A 127 13.61 22.36 -9.19
CA VAL A 127 12.46 22.13 -10.08
C VAL A 127 11.62 23.38 -10.25
N ALA A 128 10.86 23.46 -11.34
CA ALA A 128 9.88 24.51 -11.55
C ALA A 128 8.76 24.42 -10.50
N LYS A 129 8.36 25.55 -9.94
CA LYS A 129 7.28 25.58 -8.95
C LYS A 129 5.92 25.33 -9.59
N TYR A 130 5.18 24.35 -9.10
CA TYR A 130 3.79 24.11 -9.50
C TYR A 130 2.84 25.07 -8.76
N ASP A 131 2.01 25.79 -9.51
CA ASP A 131 0.94 26.61 -8.95
C ASP A 131 -0.41 25.85 -9.00
N PRO A 132 -1.01 25.51 -7.85
CA PRO A 132 -2.26 24.76 -7.83
C PRO A 132 -3.49 25.57 -8.28
N VAL A 133 -3.42 26.90 -8.30
CA VAL A 133 -4.54 27.77 -8.71
C VAL A 133 -4.63 27.84 -10.23
N THR A 134 -3.51 28.13 -10.89
CA THR A 134 -3.41 28.20 -12.35
C THR A 134 -3.20 26.84 -13.01
N ARG A 135 -2.73 25.84 -12.24
CA ARG A 135 -2.37 24.47 -12.69
C ARG A 135 -1.21 24.46 -13.69
N GLU A 136 -0.32 25.42 -13.57
CA GLU A 136 0.85 25.57 -14.43
C GLU A 136 2.14 25.54 -13.61
N PHE A 137 3.25 25.18 -14.29
CA PHE A 137 4.58 25.33 -13.72
C PHE A 137 5.11 26.73 -14.03
N ASN A 138 5.43 27.48 -13.00
CA ASN A 138 6.08 28.77 -13.11
C ASN A 138 7.61 28.58 -13.25
N SER A 139 8.26 29.51 -13.95
CA SER A 139 9.71 29.61 -14.08
C SER A 139 10.45 29.91 -12.76
N ASP A 140 9.74 30.29 -11.70
CA ASP A 140 10.35 30.48 -10.37
C ASP A 140 10.80 29.13 -9.79
N PRO A 141 12.11 28.90 -9.62
CA PRO A 141 12.63 27.62 -9.18
C PRO A 141 12.44 27.41 -7.67
N VAL A 142 12.19 26.16 -7.28
CA VAL A 142 12.24 25.69 -5.89
C VAL A 142 13.25 24.55 -5.78
N SER A 143 13.95 24.49 -4.65
CA SER A 143 14.95 23.45 -4.39
C SER A 143 14.46 22.44 -3.35
N GLY A 144 15.02 21.24 -3.41
CA GLY A 144 14.85 20.22 -2.39
C GLY A 144 15.31 20.69 -1.01
N CYS A 145 14.92 19.93 0.01
CA CYS A 145 15.33 20.16 1.39
C CYS A 145 16.12 18.95 1.90
N VAL A 146 16.95 19.17 2.91
CA VAL A 146 17.49 18.07 3.72
C VAL A 146 16.36 17.31 4.41
N PRO A 147 16.49 15.98 4.62
CA PRO A 147 15.43 15.17 5.19
C PRO A 147 15.11 15.58 6.63
N ALA A 148 13.83 15.85 6.90
CA ALA A 148 13.31 16.19 8.23
C ALA A 148 11.90 15.61 8.42
N MET A 149 11.53 15.29 9.67
CA MET A 149 10.21 14.74 10.02
C MET A 149 9.41 15.76 10.81
N GLY A 150 8.20 16.07 10.34
CA GLY A 150 7.28 16.97 11.03
C GLY A 150 6.58 16.33 12.24
N TYR A 151 5.93 17.14 13.07
CA TYR A 151 5.24 16.69 14.30
C TYR A 151 4.26 15.54 14.07
N ARG A 152 3.51 15.57 12.96
CA ARG A 152 2.53 14.52 12.60
C ARG A 152 3.13 13.14 12.33
N TYR A 153 4.46 13.04 12.19
CA TYR A 153 5.13 11.75 12.09
C TYR A 153 4.99 10.93 13.39
N HIS A 154 4.98 11.60 14.54
CA HIS A 154 4.87 10.96 15.86
C HIS A 154 3.44 10.88 16.39
N ASP A 155 2.51 11.71 15.88
CA ASP A 155 1.10 11.66 16.25
C ASP A 155 0.38 10.51 15.52
N LYS A 156 0.42 9.29 16.08
CA LYS A 156 -0.42 8.15 15.67
C LYS A 156 -1.10 7.47 16.84
#